data_AF-A0A958U1W8-F1
#
_entry.id   AF-A0A958U1W8-F1
#
_cell.length_a   1.000
_cell.length_b   1.000
_cell.length_c   1.000
_cell.angle_alpha   90.00
_cell.angle_beta   90.00
_cell.angle_gamma   90.00
#
_symmetry.space_group_name_H-M   'P 1'
#
loop_
_entity.id
_entity.type
_entity.pdbx_description
1 polymer ?
#
loop_
_entity_poly.entity_id
_entity_poly.type
_entity_poly.pdbx_seq_one_letter_code
_entity_poly.pdbx_strand_id
1 'polypeptide(L)'
;MKKFIALTAIVAFLFSCNSGDRGELVGAKGKKWYPQKPYGMTLIPGGSFIMGKSDDDFVAVNDAPTKTVTVRSFYMDETEITNSEYRQFVNWVRDSTVRLRLAIMADEVGATPGDGGVGEFAFVDQENEEMTPYQQYMYDNYFGMGEDYYAGRKLNDKVDIIWDTSEYPDEYYSEVMDTMYIPTEEAYNGQRTIDVSKLNFQYTYMDIESAARDKTKRRKDFIKKEELNIYPDTTVWIKDFNYSYNEPMHNDYFWHEAYGDYPVVGVSWKQAKAFCAWRTLYKNSYQKSKKQNFVNSFRL
;
A
#
# COMPACT_ATOMS: atom_id res chain seq x y z
N MET A 1 -51.39 13.70 44.90
CA MET A 1 -51.46 12.86 43.68
C MET A 1 -51.70 13.65 42.39
N LYS A 2 -52.60 14.65 42.35
CA LYS A 2 -52.87 15.44 41.11
C LYS A 2 -51.65 16.21 40.53
N LYS A 3 -50.72 16.68 41.37
CA LYS A 3 -49.50 17.40 40.91
C LYS A 3 -48.42 16.47 40.29
N PHE A 4 -48.37 15.20 40.69
CA PHE A 4 -47.43 14.21 40.14
C PHE A 4 -47.86 13.74 38.74
N ILE A 5 -49.17 13.60 38.51
CA ILE A 5 -49.73 13.21 37.20
C ILE A 5 -49.47 14.30 36.15
N ALA A 6 -49.55 15.58 36.54
CA ALA A 6 -49.24 16.70 35.66
C ALA A 6 -47.74 16.73 35.28
N LEU A 7 -46.84 16.38 36.22
CA LEU A 7 -45.41 16.36 35.98
C LEU A 7 -44.99 15.18 35.08
N THR A 8 -45.62 14.00 35.25
CA THR A 8 -45.42 12.86 34.34
C THR A 8 -45.97 13.12 32.94
N ALA A 9 -47.06 13.88 32.81
CA ALA A 9 -47.60 14.27 31.51
C ALA A 9 -46.66 15.24 30.77
N ILE A 10 -46.06 16.19 31.47
CA ILE A 10 -45.08 17.13 30.88
C ILE A 10 -43.80 16.41 30.43
N VAL A 11 -43.32 15.44 31.21
CA VAL A 11 -42.18 14.60 30.82
C VAL A 11 -42.55 13.75 29.59
N ALA A 12 -43.75 13.17 29.53
CA ALA A 12 -44.22 12.42 28.36
C ALA A 12 -44.34 13.29 27.10
N PHE A 13 -44.73 14.57 27.22
CA PHE A 13 -44.75 15.51 26.11
C PHE A 13 -43.34 15.91 25.60
N LEU A 14 -42.34 15.97 26.49
CA LEU A 14 -40.95 16.24 26.10
C LEU A 14 -40.28 15.07 25.35
N PHE A 15 -40.71 13.82 25.62
CA PHE A 15 -40.28 12.64 24.86
C PHE A 15 -41.09 12.41 23.56
N SER A 16 -42.14 13.20 23.29
CA SER A 16 -42.98 13.10 22.10
C SER A 16 -42.44 13.87 20.89
N CYS A 17 -41.22 14.42 20.97
CA CYS A 17 -40.52 14.97 19.80
C CYS A 17 -40.12 13.83 18.85
N ASN A 18 -41.09 13.46 18.01
CA ASN A 18 -40.99 12.50 16.94
C ASN A 18 -39.85 12.88 15.98
N SER A 19 -38.68 12.27 16.16
CA SER A 19 -37.53 12.40 15.29
C SER A 19 -37.67 11.54 14.02
N GLY A 20 -38.90 11.35 13.55
CA GLY A 20 -39.21 10.64 12.33
C GLY A 20 -39.15 11.58 11.14
N ASP A 21 -38.58 11.12 10.04
CA ASP A 21 -38.33 11.90 8.82
C ASP A 21 -39.62 12.36 8.12
N ARG A 22 -40.82 12.09 8.65
CA ARG A 22 -42.13 12.43 8.06
C ARG A 22 -42.29 12.06 6.57
N GLY A 23 -41.46 11.16 6.05
CA GLY A 23 -41.39 10.82 4.62
C GLY A 23 -40.55 11.78 3.78
N GLU A 24 -39.96 12.81 4.38
CA GLU A 24 -39.11 13.82 3.73
C GLU A 24 -37.65 13.36 3.64
N LEU A 25 -36.97 13.75 2.56
CA LEU A 25 -35.54 13.48 2.38
C LEU A 25 -34.70 14.43 3.25
N VAL A 26 -34.47 14.04 4.51
CA VAL A 26 -33.69 14.84 5.48
C VAL A 26 -32.19 14.49 5.51
N GLY A 27 -31.77 13.50 4.72
CA GLY A 27 -30.39 13.07 4.58
C GLY A 27 -29.90 12.18 5.73
N ALA A 28 -29.04 11.21 5.41
CA ALA A 28 -28.45 10.34 6.42
C ALA A 28 -27.55 11.15 7.36
N LYS A 29 -27.71 10.97 8.68
CA LYS A 29 -26.87 11.63 9.70
C LYS A 29 -25.42 11.14 9.56
N GLY A 30 -24.55 12.00 9.05
CA GLY A 30 -23.12 11.75 8.93
C GLY A 30 -22.31 12.20 10.16
N LYS A 31 -21.11 11.64 10.33
CA LYS A 31 -20.13 12.16 11.28
C LYS A 31 -19.47 13.42 10.72
N LYS A 32 -19.17 14.41 11.57
CA LYS A 32 -18.37 15.58 11.18
C LYS A 32 -16.99 15.12 10.71
N TRP A 33 -16.58 15.55 9.53
CA TRP A 33 -15.28 15.21 8.94
C TRP A 33 -14.38 16.43 8.97
N TYR A 34 -13.15 16.24 9.47
CA TYR A 34 -12.12 17.27 9.50
C TYR A 34 -10.95 16.81 8.62
N PRO A 35 -10.54 17.60 7.62
CA PRO A 35 -9.36 17.28 6.82
C PRO A 35 -8.13 17.36 7.72
N GLN A 36 -7.42 16.25 7.90
CA GLN A 36 -6.12 16.25 8.55
C GLN A 36 -5.04 16.41 7.47
N LYS A 37 -4.05 17.28 7.75
CA LYS A 37 -2.84 17.43 6.94
C LYS A 37 -2.09 16.08 6.95
N PRO A 38 -1.86 15.44 5.79
CA PRO A 38 -1.01 14.25 5.72
C PRO A 38 0.41 14.59 6.17
N TYR A 39 1.08 13.61 6.80
CA TYR A 39 2.47 13.79 7.23
C TYR A 39 3.38 14.05 6.02
N GLY A 40 4.33 14.98 6.18
CA GLY A 40 5.29 15.34 5.12
C GLY A 40 4.71 16.11 3.93
N MET A 41 3.43 16.47 3.95
CA MET A 41 2.79 17.17 2.82
C MET A 41 2.34 18.58 3.15
N THR A 42 2.48 19.52 2.23
CA THR A 42 1.95 20.88 2.33
C THR A 42 0.67 21.07 1.52
N LEU A 43 -0.19 21.99 1.96
CA LEU A 43 -1.43 22.34 1.24
C LEU A 43 -1.09 23.31 0.11
N ILE A 44 -1.37 22.90 -1.11
CA ILE A 44 -1.34 23.76 -2.28
C ILE A 44 -2.75 24.34 -2.47
N PRO A 45 -2.94 25.66 -2.34
CA PRO A 45 -4.23 26.27 -2.54
C PRO A 45 -4.66 26.14 -4.01
N GLY A 46 -5.94 25.85 -4.21
CA GLY A 46 -6.52 25.78 -5.54
C GLY A 46 -6.52 27.15 -6.21
N GLY A 47 -6.34 27.15 -7.52
CA GLY A 47 -6.24 28.35 -8.32
C GLY A 47 -6.07 28.02 -9.79
N SER A 48 -5.97 29.07 -10.59
CA SER A 48 -5.66 28.97 -12.02
C SER A 48 -4.26 29.51 -12.24
N PHE A 49 -3.44 28.78 -12.99
CA PHE A 49 -2.11 29.22 -13.39
C PHE A 49 -1.88 28.89 -14.87
N ILE A 50 -0.93 29.60 -15.48
CA ILE A 50 -0.52 29.34 -16.87
C ILE A 50 0.55 28.25 -16.82
N MET A 51 0.26 27.10 -17.43
CA MET A 51 1.16 25.98 -17.55
C MET A 51 1.82 26.01 -18.93
N GLY A 52 3.15 25.90 -18.99
CA GLY A 52 3.94 25.95 -20.22
C GLY A 52 4.97 27.10 -20.18
N LYS A 53 5.97 27.03 -21.07
CA LYS A 53 7.03 28.04 -21.18
C LYS A 53 6.46 29.31 -21.82
N SER A 54 6.71 30.48 -21.22
CA SER A 54 6.34 31.79 -21.78
C SER A 54 7.37 32.34 -22.77
N ASP A 55 8.58 31.78 -22.77
CA ASP A 55 9.69 32.27 -23.58
C ASP A 55 9.75 31.53 -24.93
N ASP A 56 9.52 32.30 -25.99
CA ASP A 56 9.71 31.96 -27.39
C ASP A 56 11.19 31.67 -27.69
N ASP A 57 11.64 30.45 -27.42
CA ASP A 57 12.82 29.92 -28.11
C ASP A 57 12.32 29.07 -29.29
N PHE A 58 12.15 29.76 -30.42
CA PHE A 58 11.75 29.15 -31.66
C PHE A 58 12.86 28.20 -32.14
N VAL A 59 12.42 27.02 -32.58
CA VAL A 59 13.17 25.95 -33.25
C VAL A 59 13.74 24.89 -32.29
N ALA A 60 12.95 23.81 -32.15
CA ALA A 60 13.35 22.45 -31.74
C ALA A 60 13.07 21.96 -30.30
N VAL A 61 12.06 22.48 -29.60
CA VAL A 61 11.55 21.82 -28.38
C VAL A 61 10.11 21.36 -28.59
N ASN A 62 9.84 20.07 -28.36
CA ASN A 62 8.50 19.47 -28.34
C ASN A 62 7.70 19.92 -27.09
N ASP A 63 7.74 21.20 -26.76
CA ASP A 63 7.09 21.74 -25.57
C ASP A 63 5.61 21.99 -25.83
N ALA A 64 4.78 21.67 -24.83
CA ALA A 64 3.35 21.88 -24.89
C ALA A 64 3.04 23.39 -24.94
N PRO A 65 2.07 23.83 -25.77
CA PRO A 65 1.68 25.24 -25.82
C PRO A 65 1.14 25.69 -24.46
N THR A 66 1.32 26.98 -24.13
CA THR A 66 0.85 27.57 -22.88
C THR A 66 -0.66 27.40 -22.73
N LYS A 67 -1.10 26.81 -21.62
CA LYS A 67 -2.53 26.59 -21.31
C LYS A 67 -2.84 27.04 -19.90
N THR A 68 -3.97 27.73 -19.72
CA THR A 68 -4.48 28.03 -18.38
C THR A 68 -5.09 26.76 -17.78
N VAL A 69 -4.52 26.29 -16.68
CA VAL A 69 -4.99 25.11 -15.96
C VAL A 69 -5.53 25.54 -14.61
N THR A 70 -6.74 25.07 -14.30
CA THR A 70 -7.36 25.27 -12.97
C THR A 70 -7.26 23.99 -12.18
N VAL A 71 -6.63 24.06 -11.00
CA VAL A 71 -6.42 22.92 -10.11
C VAL A 71 -7.12 23.20 -8.78
N ARG A 72 -7.83 22.19 -8.25
CA ARG A 72 -8.44 22.25 -6.91
C ARG A 72 -7.36 22.14 -5.85
N SER A 73 -7.58 22.68 -4.65
CA SER A 73 -6.62 22.55 -3.55
C SER A 73 -6.29 21.08 -3.28
N PHE A 74 -5.01 20.77 -3.11
CA PHE A 74 -4.53 19.42 -2.84
C PHE A 74 -3.27 19.46 -1.97
N TYR A 75 -2.88 18.31 -1.42
CA TYR A 75 -1.66 18.17 -0.65
C TYR A 75 -0.54 17.61 -1.54
N MET A 76 0.67 18.15 -1.41
CA MET A 76 1.88 17.72 -2.12
C MET A 76 2.99 17.47 -1.10
N ASP A 77 3.81 16.45 -1.30
CA ASP A 77 4.98 16.22 -0.44
C ASP A 77 5.90 17.46 -0.45
N GLU A 78 6.44 17.83 0.72
CA GLU A 78 7.28 19.03 0.89
C GLU A 78 8.69 18.84 0.30
N THR A 79 9.19 17.61 0.34
CA THR A 79 10.49 17.20 -0.21
C THR A 79 10.32 16.02 -1.14
N GLU A 80 11.36 15.72 -1.92
CA GLU A 80 11.46 14.45 -2.62
C GLU A 80 11.43 13.28 -1.62
N ILE A 81 10.99 12.11 -2.11
CA ILE A 81 11.00 10.88 -1.33
C ILE A 81 12.45 10.47 -1.04
N THR A 82 12.74 10.27 0.23
CA THR A 82 14.07 9.90 0.71
C THR A 82 14.34 8.40 0.55
N ASN A 83 15.62 8.01 0.60
CA ASN A 83 16.03 6.60 0.61
C ASN A 83 15.41 5.83 1.78
N SER A 84 15.28 6.45 2.96
CA SER A 84 14.66 5.82 4.13
C SER A 84 13.16 5.53 3.92
N GLU A 85 12.41 6.47 3.36
CA GLU A 85 11.00 6.30 3.03
C GLU A 85 10.79 5.24 1.95
N TYR A 86 11.65 5.20 0.93
CA TYR A 86 11.57 4.17 -0.10
C TYR A 86 12.00 2.79 0.43
N ARG A 87 13.00 2.72 1.33
CA ARG A 87 13.36 1.47 2.03
C ARG A 87 12.21 0.92 2.86
N GLN A 88 11.35 1.77 3.43
CA GLN A 88 10.14 1.29 4.10
C GLN A 88 9.24 0.48 3.13
N PHE A 89 9.11 0.94 1.89
CA PHE A 89 8.37 0.21 0.86
C PHE A 89 9.06 -1.10 0.49
N VAL A 90 10.37 -1.08 0.24
CA VAL A 90 11.14 -2.29 -0.10
C VAL A 90 11.08 -3.33 1.01
N ASN A 91 11.28 -2.92 2.27
CA ASN A 91 11.19 -3.81 3.42
C ASN A 91 9.78 -4.36 3.61
N TRP A 92 8.74 -3.54 3.39
CA TRP A 92 7.36 -4.03 3.45
C TRP A 92 7.08 -5.12 2.39
N VAL A 93 7.57 -4.93 1.15
CA VAL A 93 7.43 -5.93 0.09
C VAL A 93 8.24 -7.18 0.42
N ARG A 94 9.49 -7.02 0.85
CA ARG A 94 10.35 -8.12 1.33
C ARG A 94 9.63 -8.94 2.39
N ASP A 95 9.18 -8.30 3.46
CA ASP A 95 8.54 -8.96 4.60
C ASP A 95 7.23 -9.64 4.17
N SER A 96 6.44 -9.01 3.29
CA SER A 96 5.21 -9.61 2.77
C SER A 96 5.49 -10.85 1.91
N THR A 97 6.51 -10.81 1.07
CA THR A 97 6.93 -11.96 0.24
C THR A 97 7.44 -13.11 1.09
N VAL A 98 8.26 -12.84 2.11
CA VAL A 98 8.73 -13.87 3.05
C VAL A 98 7.57 -14.50 3.80
N ARG A 99 6.65 -13.69 4.33
CA ARG A 99 5.44 -14.18 5.02
C ARG A 99 4.59 -15.07 4.13
N LEU A 100 4.41 -14.69 2.87
CA LEU A 100 3.68 -15.51 1.92
C LEU A 100 4.34 -16.88 1.73
N ARG A 101 5.66 -16.91 1.54
CA ARG A 101 6.39 -18.18 1.38
C ARG A 101 6.37 -19.04 2.65
N LEU A 102 6.50 -18.43 3.82
CA LEU A 102 6.40 -19.13 5.09
C LEU A 102 4.99 -19.73 5.29
N ALA A 103 3.95 -18.97 4.95
CA ALA A 103 2.57 -19.44 5.02
C ALA A 103 2.29 -20.58 4.03
N ILE A 104 2.85 -20.52 2.83
CA ILE A 104 2.78 -21.60 1.83
C ILE A 104 3.49 -22.85 2.35
N MET A 105 4.72 -22.70 2.88
CA MET A 105 5.47 -23.81 3.45
C MET A 105 4.72 -24.45 4.63
N ALA A 106 4.14 -23.64 5.52
CA ALA A 106 3.30 -24.12 6.61
C ALA A 106 2.13 -24.98 6.13
N ASP A 107 1.45 -24.53 5.07
CA ASP A 107 0.34 -25.28 4.45
C ASP A 107 0.83 -26.60 3.80
N GLU A 108 1.97 -26.56 3.11
CA GLU A 108 2.57 -27.73 2.46
C GLU A 108 3.00 -28.82 3.45
N VAL A 109 3.53 -28.43 4.61
CA VAL A 109 3.89 -29.37 5.69
C VAL A 109 2.70 -29.70 6.60
N GLY A 110 1.55 -29.06 6.41
CA GLY A 110 0.35 -29.25 7.22
C GLY A 110 0.46 -28.69 8.65
N ALA A 111 1.33 -27.71 8.87
CA ALA A 111 1.48 -27.03 10.16
C ALA A 111 0.36 -25.99 10.36
N THR A 112 -0.21 -26.00 11.55
CA THR A 112 -1.27 -25.08 11.99
C THR A 112 -0.74 -23.99 12.92
N PRO A 113 -1.48 -22.87 13.08
CA PRO A 113 -1.13 -21.84 14.05
C PRO A 113 -0.96 -22.40 15.46
N GLY A 114 0.26 -22.30 16.02
CA GLY A 114 0.58 -22.80 17.37
C GLY A 114 1.40 -24.09 17.41
N ASP A 115 1.70 -24.70 16.26
CA ASP A 115 2.67 -25.80 16.16
C ASP A 115 4.13 -25.34 16.36
N GLY A 116 4.35 -24.03 16.48
CA GLY A 116 5.67 -23.41 16.56
C GLY A 116 6.38 -23.33 15.21
N GLY A 117 7.49 -22.62 15.16
CA GLY A 117 8.30 -22.48 13.96
C GLY A 117 7.55 -21.88 12.77
N VAL A 118 7.55 -22.58 11.64
CA VAL A 118 6.86 -22.16 10.41
C VAL A 118 5.34 -22.09 10.59
N GLY A 119 4.77 -22.89 11.49
CA GLY A 119 3.33 -22.92 11.78
C GLY A 119 2.78 -21.59 12.32
N GLU A 120 3.62 -20.79 12.99
CA GLU A 120 3.26 -19.44 13.45
C GLU A 120 2.91 -18.48 12.29
N PHE A 121 3.43 -18.76 11.10
CA PHE A 121 3.21 -17.97 9.89
C PHE A 121 2.09 -18.53 9.01
N ALA A 122 1.43 -19.62 9.43
CA ALA A 122 0.28 -20.18 8.71
C ALA A 122 -0.80 -19.12 8.44
N PHE A 123 -1.57 -19.34 7.37
CA PHE A 123 -2.61 -18.40 6.99
C PHE A 123 -3.70 -18.30 8.08
N VAL A 124 -4.20 -17.09 8.31
CA VAL A 124 -5.16 -16.78 9.39
C VAL A 124 -6.51 -17.48 9.19
N ASP A 125 -6.77 -18.05 8.01
CA ASP A 125 -8.01 -18.75 7.68
C ASP A 125 -8.06 -20.21 8.17
N GLN A 126 -6.91 -20.84 8.45
CA GLN A 126 -6.85 -22.26 8.83
C GLN A 126 -7.34 -22.52 10.25
N GLU A 127 -7.30 -21.52 11.12
CA GLU A 127 -7.87 -21.62 12.45
C GLU A 127 -8.43 -20.27 12.88
N ASN A 128 -9.76 -20.14 12.80
CA ASN A 128 -10.45 -19.32 13.77
C ASN A 128 -11.90 -19.77 13.93
N GLU A 129 -12.23 -20.21 15.14
CA GLU A 129 -13.58 -20.19 15.71
C GLU A 129 -14.18 -18.76 15.75
N GLU A 130 -13.38 -17.73 15.41
CA GLU A 130 -13.77 -16.31 15.35
C GLU A 130 -14.08 -15.77 13.94
N MET A 131 -14.16 -16.60 12.90
CA MET A 131 -14.61 -16.10 11.59
C MET A 131 -16.05 -15.57 11.69
N THR A 132 -16.23 -14.29 11.36
CA THR A 132 -17.59 -13.74 11.30
C THR A 132 -18.43 -14.54 10.27
N PRO A 133 -19.75 -14.66 10.43
CA PRO A 133 -20.59 -15.39 9.48
C PRO A 133 -20.42 -14.91 8.02
N TYR A 134 -20.14 -13.62 7.83
CA TYR A 134 -19.81 -13.06 6.52
C TYR A 134 -18.47 -13.58 5.97
N GLN A 135 -17.43 -13.68 6.79
CA GLN A 135 -16.12 -14.19 6.37
C GLN A 135 -16.20 -15.67 5.99
N GLN A 136 -16.90 -16.48 6.79
CA GLN A 136 -17.12 -17.89 6.48
C GLN A 136 -17.90 -18.05 5.16
N TYR A 137 -19.00 -17.31 4.97
CA TYR A 137 -19.72 -17.32 3.69
C TYR A 137 -18.83 -16.91 2.51
N MET A 138 -18.02 -15.86 2.67
CA MET A 138 -17.11 -15.42 1.61
C MET A 138 -16.06 -16.48 1.29
N TYR A 139 -15.53 -17.16 2.30
CA TYR A 139 -14.60 -18.26 2.14
C TYR A 139 -15.30 -19.40 1.38
N ASP A 140 -16.38 -19.96 1.91
CA ASP A 140 -17.05 -21.14 1.33
C ASP A 140 -17.53 -20.94 -0.13
N ASN A 141 -17.88 -19.72 -0.52
CA ASN A 141 -18.45 -19.44 -1.85
C ASN A 141 -17.46 -18.86 -2.87
N TYR A 142 -16.38 -18.22 -2.44
CA TYR A 142 -15.46 -17.50 -3.33
C TYR A 142 -14.00 -17.93 -3.19
N PHE A 143 -13.65 -18.71 -2.17
CA PHE A 143 -12.32 -19.28 -2.00
C PHE A 143 -12.00 -20.27 -3.13
N GLY A 144 -10.74 -20.29 -3.59
CA GLY A 144 -10.27 -21.20 -4.66
C GLY A 144 -10.81 -20.91 -6.06
N MET A 145 -11.64 -19.87 -6.25
CA MET A 145 -12.15 -19.44 -7.57
C MET A 145 -11.23 -18.42 -8.28
N GLY A 146 -10.09 -18.09 -7.67
CA GLY A 146 -9.07 -17.21 -8.24
C GLY A 146 -8.14 -17.92 -9.23
N GLU A 147 -7.32 -17.14 -9.94
CA GLU A 147 -6.26 -17.68 -10.81
C GLU A 147 -5.10 -18.31 -10.03
N ASP A 148 -4.93 -17.91 -8.77
CA ASP A 148 -3.88 -18.38 -7.86
C ASP A 148 -4.55 -19.02 -6.64
N TYR A 149 -4.05 -20.20 -6.24
CA TYR A 149 -4.59 -21.03 -5.16
C TYR A 149 -4.55 -20.30 -3.81
N TYR A 150 -3.54 -19.46 -3.59
CA TYR A 150 -3.37 -18.70 -2.34
C TYR A 150 -4.00 -17.30 -2.41
N ALA A 151 -4.60 -16.91 -3.53
CA ALA A 151 -5.16 -15.58 -3.71
C ALA A 151 -6.30 -15.31 -2.73
N GLY A 152 -6.19 -14.20 -1.99
CA GLY A 152 -7.21 -13.75 -1.04
C GLY A 152 -7.07 -14.32 0.36
N ARG A 153 -6.12 -15.25 0.60
CA ARG A 153 -5.76 -15.68 1.96
C ARG A 153 -5.10 -14.54 2.71
N LYS A 154 -5.34 -14.49 4.02
CA LYS A 154 -4.77 -13.47 4.90
C LYS A 154 -3.51 -14.02 5.55
N LEU A 155 -2.41 -13.29 5.38
CA LEU A 155 -1.15 -13.56 6.06
C LEU A 155 -1.24 -13.16 7.54
N ASN A 156 -0.53 -13.88 8.39
CA ASN A 156 -0.33 -13.48 9.78
C ASN A 156 0.72 -12.37 9.85
N ASP A 157 0.28 -11.16 10.18
CA ASP A 157 1.12 -9.96 10.33
C ASP A 157 1.55 -9.68 11.77
N LYS A 158 1.16 -10.54 12.73
CA LYS A 158 1.42 -10.32 14.17
C LYS A 158 2.78 -10.83 14.63
N VAL A 159 3.32 -11.84 13.97
CA VAL A 159 4.58 -12.51 14.35
C VAL A 159 5.73 -11.84 13.62
N ASP A 160 6.80 -11.45 14.33
CA ASP A 160 7.96 -10.83 13.70
C ASP A 160 8.80 -11.86 12.93
N ILE A 161 9.39 -11.44 11.81
CA ILE A 161 10.29 -12.28 11.00
C ILE A 161 11.67 -12.25 11.66
N ILE A 162 12.23 -13.44 11.89
CA ILE A 162 13.57 -13.62 12.41
C ILE A 162 14.54 -13.61 11.23
N TRP A 163 15.45 -12.65 11.21
CA TRP A 163 16.46 -12.51 10.15
C TRP A 163 17.83 -13.08 10.55
N ASP A 164 18.04 -13.35 11.84
CA ASP A 164 19.28 -13.96 12.32
C ASP A 164 19.24 -15.46 12.09
N THR A 165 20.17 -15.95 11.27
CA THR A 165 20.33 -17.37 10.92
C THR A 165 20.54 -18.29 12.12
N SER A 166 21.04 -17.77 13.25
CA SER A 166 21.28 -18.56 14.46
C SER A 166 20.02 -18.77 15.31
N GLU A 167 18.99 -17.95 15.08
CA GLU A 167 17.73 -17.97 15.83
C GLU A 167 16.58 -18.58 15.03
N TYR A 168 16.87 -19.20 13.88
CA TYR A 168 15.84 -19.84 13.07
C TYR A 168 15.19 -21.00 13.83
N PRO A 169 13.85 -21.03 13.91
CA PRO A 169 13.15 -21.94 14.79
C PRO A 169 13.12 -23.38 14.28
N ASP A 170 13.12 -23.59 12.95
CA ASP A 170 13.09 -24.90 12.33
C ASP A 170 13.78 -24.94 10.94
N GLU A 171 13.88 -26.15 10.38
CA GLU A 171 14.49 -26.42 9.07
C GLU A 171 13.66 -25.82 7.93
N TYR A 172 12.33 -25.87 8.01
CA TYR A 172 11.42 -25.35 6.97
C TYR A 172 11.48 -23.82 6.85
N TYR A 173 11.60 -23.13 7.98
CA TYR A 173 11.85 -21.70 8.04
C TYR A 173 13.19 -21.36 7.38
N SER A 174 14.21 -22.16 7.66
CA SER A 174 15.55 -22.00 7.06
C SER A 174 15.51 -22.18 5.55
N GLU A 175 14.76 -23.17 5.04
CA GLU A 175 14.55 -23.39 3.60
C GLU A 175 13.87 -22.19 2.93
N VAL A 176 12.77 -21.70 3.51
CA VAL A 176 12.06 -20.53 2.98
C VAL A 176 12.98 -19.30 2.96
N MET A 177 13.72 -19.07 4.04
CA MET A 177 14.67 -17.96 4.11
C MET A 177 15.76 -18.13 3.06
N ASP A 178 16.34 -19.32 2.90
CA ASP A 178 17.34 -19.61 1.87
C ASP A 178 16.86 -19.24 0.46
N THR A 179 15.60 -19.56 0.14
CA THR A 179 15.00 -19.21 -1.16
C THR A 179 14.89 -17.71 -1.44
N MET A 180 15.03 -16.85 -0.43
CA MET A 180 14.97 -15.39 -0.58
C MET A 180 16.34 -14.77 -0.91
N TYR A 181 17.43 -15.47 -0.64
CA TYR A 181 18.78 -15.01 -0.92
C TYR A 181 19.24 -15.44 -2.31
N ILE A 182 20.28 -14.76 -2.80
CA ILE A 182 21.00 -15.22 -3.99
C ILE A 182 21.69 -16.57 -3.72
N PRO A 183 21.89 -17.40 -4.76
CA PRO A 183 22.68 -18.62 -4.64
C PRO A 183 24.10 -18.31 -4.16
N THR A 184 24.72 -19.24 -3.44
CA THR A 184 26.08 -19.08 -2.91
C THR A 184 27.12 -18.81 -4.01
N GLU A 185 26.87 -19.27 -5.23
CA GLU A 185 27.74 -19.06 -6.40
C GLU A 185 27.74 -17.60 -6.89
N GLU A 186 26.63 -16.87 -6.69
CA GLU A 186 26.49 -15.47 -7.08
C GLU A 186 26.89 -14.50 -5.96
N ALA A 187 27.20 -15.02 -4.77
CA ALA A 187 27.54 -14.23 -3.61
C ALA A 187 28.90 -13.53 -3.78
N TYR A 188 28.88 -12.20 -3.80
CA TYR A 188 30.09 -11.40 -3.79
C TYR A 188 30.69 -11.33 -2.38
N ASN A 189 32.00 -11.54 -2.24
CA ASN A 189 32.73 -11.55 -0.95
C ASN A 189 32.21 -12.56 0.10
N GLY A 190 31.51 -13.61 -0.33
CA GLY A 190 30.90 -14.61 0.57
C GLY A 190 29.69 -14.09 1.35
N GLN A 191 29.24 -12.86 1.07
CA GLN A 191 28.03 -12.31 1.68
C GLN A 191 26.83 -12.58 0.76
N ARG A 192 25.89 -13.39 1.26
CA ARG A 192 24.62 -13.63 0.57
C ARG A 192 23.68 -12.46 0.84
N THR A 193 23.29 -11.76 -0.20
CA THR A 193 22.30 -10.68 -0.16
C THR A 193 20.94 -11.20 -0.62
N ILE A 194 19.87 -10.48 -0.25
CA ILE A 194 18.52 -10.80 -0.72
C ILE A 194 18.49 -10.65 -2.24
N ASP A 195 17.91 -11.64 -2.90
CA ASP A 195 17.72 -11.60 -4.34
C ASP A 195 16.65 -10.55 -4.69
N VAL A 196 17.12 -9.43 -5.23
CA VAL A 196 16.28 -8.29 -5.59
C VAL A 196 15.20 -8.65 -6.60
N SER A 197 15.41 -9.67 -7.45
CA SER A 197 14.47 -10.10 -8.49
C SER A 197 13.15 -10.64 -7.91
N LYS A 198 13.17 -11.11 -6.66
CA LYS A 198 12.02 -11.64 -5.92
C LYS A 198 11.17 -10.54 -5.28
N LEU A 199 11.66 -9.30 -5.26
CA LEU A 199 10.95 -8.14 -4.71
C LEU A 199 10.02 -7.54 -5.75
N ASN A 200 8.96 -8.29 -6.09
CA ASN A 200 7.93 -7.85 -7.01
C ASN A 200 6.69 -7.38 -6.24
N PHE A 201 6.15 -6.23 -6.65
CA PHE A 201 4.92 -5.70 -6.09
C PHE A 201 3.84 -5.67 -7.16
N GLN A 202 2.72 -6.31 -6.86
CA GLN A 202 1.54 -6.28 -7.70
C GLN A 202 0.54 -5.27 -7.17
N TYR A 203 0.06 -4.38 -8.03
CA TYR A 203 -1.00 -3.45 -7.69
C TYR A 203 -2.06 -3.41 -8.78
N THR A 204 -3.26 -2.99 -8.38
CA THR A 204 -4.39 -2.83 -9.29
C THR A 204 -4.82 -1.39 -9.35
N TYR A 205 -5.12 -0.92 -10.55
CA TYR A 205 -5.66 0.41 -10.75
C TYR A 205 -6.76 0.38 -11.80
N MET A 206 -7.67 1.35 -11.69
CA MET A 206 -8.74 1.53 -12.65
C MET A 206 -8.37 2.63 -13.61
N ASP A 207 -8.49 2.35 -14.90
CA ASP A 207 -8.37 3.36 -15.94
C ASP A 207 -9.69 4.14 -16.03
N ILE A 208 -9.80 5.19 -15.21
CA ILE A 208 -11.03 5.99 -15.07
C ILE A 208 -11.38 6.72 -16.38
N GLU A 209 -10.39 7.16 -17.15
CA GLU A 209 -10.64 7.89 -18.40
C GLU A 209 -11.26 6.99 -19.46
N SER A 210 -10.71 5.79 -19.66
CA SER A 210 -11.29 4.81 -20.57
C SER A 210 -12.67 4.32 -20.09
N ALA A 211 -12.82 4.11 -18.78
CA ALA A 211 -14.10 3.73 -18.17
C ALA A 211 -15.18 4.82 -18.31
N ALA A 212 -14.80 6.10 -18.28
CA ALA A 212 -15.73 7.21 -18.47
C ALA A 212 -16.16 7.36 -19.94
N ARG A 213 -15.29 7.00 -20.89
CA ARG A 213 -15.57 7.08 -22.33
C ARG A 213 -16.43 5.91 -22.83
N ASP A 214 -16.21 4.70 -22.31
CA ASP A 214 -16.91 3.49 -22.76
C ASP A 214 -17.92 3.00 -21.72
N LYS A 215 -19.22 3.22 -22.01
CA LYS A 215 -20.34 2.85 -21.13
C LYS A 215 -20.80 1.40 -21.32
N THR A 216 -20.26 0.67 -22.29
CA THR A 216 -20.74 -0.68 -22.64
C THR A 216 -20.05 -1.78 -21.85
N LYS A 217 -18.79 -1.57 -21.51
CA LYS A 217 -17.97 -2.52 -20.76
C LYS A 217 -18.27 -2.48 -19.26
N ARG A 218 -17.98 -3.58 -18.58
CA ARG A 218 -18.19 -3.67 -17.13
C ARG A 218 -16.94 -3.17 -16.41
N ARG A 219 -17.10 -2.80 -15.13
CA ARG A 219 -16.01 -2.35 -14.26
C ARG A 219 -14.77 -3.25 -14.31
N LYS A 220 -14.96 -4.57 -14.40
CA LYS A 220 -13.87 -5.55 -14.45
C LYS A 220 -12.91 -5.34 -15.63
N ASP A 221 -13.41 -4.86 -16.76
CA ASP A 221 -12.63 -4.74 -18.00
C ASP A 221 -11.67 -3.55 -17.97
N PHE A 222 -11.84 -2.64 -17.00
CA PHE A 222 -11.02 -1.45 -16.80
C PHE A 222 -10.06 -1.57 -15.61
N ILE A 223 -10.12 -2.68 -14.87
CA ILE A 223 -9.18 -2.97 -13.79
C ILE A 223 -7.94 -3.59 -14.42
N LYS A 224 -6.83 -2.86 -14.36
CA LYS A 224 -5.52 -3.32 -14.81
C LYS A 224 -4.75 -3.81 -13.60
N LYS A 225 -4.11 -4.97 -13.74
CA LYS A 225 -3.11 -5.48 -12.80
C LYS A 225 -1.72 -5.22 -13.39
N GLU A 226 -0.83 -4.65 -12.60
CA GLU A 226 0.57 -4.45 -13.00
C GLU A 226 1.46 -5.03 -11.91
N GLU A 227 2.44 -5.82 -12.33
CA GLU A 227 3.47 -6.40 -11.48
C GLU A 227 4.82 -5.92 -11.98
N LEU A 228 5.67 -5.50 -11.05
CA LEU A 228 6.99 -4.99 -11.35
C LEU A 228 7.93 -5.18 -10.18
N ASN A 229 9.21 -5.26 -10.51
CA ASN A 229 10.27 -5.21 -9.52
C ASN A 229 10.39 -3.80 -8.93
N ILE A 230 10.38 -3.70 -7.61
CA ILE A 230 10.36 -2.40 -6.91
C ILE A 230 11.73 -1.97 -6.42
N TYR A 231 12.76 -2.79 -6.59
CA TYR A 231 14.10 -2.43 -6.16
C TYR A 231 14.67 -1.34 -7.09
N PRO A 232 15.23 -0.23 -6.56
CA PRO A 232 15.83 0.82 -7.40
C PRO A 232 17.03 0.31 -8.19
N ASP A 233 17.23 0.81 -9.40
CA ASP A 233 18.43 0.51 -10.18
C ASP A 233 19.64 1.25 -9.60
N THR A 234 20.46 0.56 -8.81
CA THR A 234 21.69 1.13 -8.23
C THR A 234 22.79 1.34 -9.26
N THR A 235 22.71 0.71 -10.45
CA THR A 235 23.72 0.83 -11.50
C THR A 235 23.69 2.18 -12.21
N VAL A 236 22.67 2.99 -11.97
CA VAL A 236 22.51 4.36 -12.49
C VAL A 236 23.75 5.22 -12.24
N TRP A 237 24.38 5.07 -11.07
CA TRP A 237 25.59 5.81 -10.68
C TRP A 237 26.80 5.52 -11.55
N ILE A 238 26.84 4.35 -12.19
CA ILE A 238 27.92 3.92 -13.08
C ILE A 238 27.51 4.17 -14.53
N LYS A 239 26.32 3.68 -14.93
CA LYS A 239 25.83 3.72 -16.32
C LYS A 239 25.68 5.14 -16.86
N ASP A 240 25.13 6.05 -16.06
CA ASP A 240 24.86 7.42 -16.50
C ASP A 240 26.09 8.32 -16.34
N PHE A 241 27.04 7.92 -15.48
CA PHE A 241 28.26 8.68 -15.18
C PHE A 241 29.54 7.87 -15.45
N ASN A 242 29.68 7.36 -16.68
CA ASN A 242 30.77 6.47 -17.10
C ASN A 242 32.21 7.02 -16.88
N TYR A 243 32.39 8.31 -16.60
CA TYR A 243 33.69 8.94 -16.35
C TYR A 243 33.86 9.48 -14.91
N SER A 244 32.96 9.12 -13.99
CA SER A 244 33.02 9.54 -12.58
C SER A 244 33.32 8.36 -11.67
N TYR A 245 34.11 8.59 -10.62
CA TYR A 245 34.41 7.57 -9.60
C TYR A 245 33.24 7.44 -8.61
N ASN A 246 32.13 6.85 -9.09
CA ASN A 246 30.87 6.74 -8.35
C ASN A 246 30.60 5.33 -7.79
N GLU A 247 31.60 4.45 -7.76
CA GLU A 247 31.50 3.11 -7.15
C GLU A 247 30.97 3.14 -5.71
N PRO A 248 31.37 4.09 -4.83
CA PRO A 248 30.79 4.16 -3.48
C PRO A 248 29.28 4.46 -3.49
N MET A 249 28.81 5.28 -4.44
CA MET A 249 27.37 5.55 -4.59
C MET A 249 26.62 4.31 -5.07
N HIS A 250 27.21 3.54 -5.99
CA HIS A 250 26.61 2.30 -6.47
C HIS A 250 26.37 1.28 -5.34
N ASN A 251 27.35 1.13 -4.45
CA ASN A 251 27.32 0.13 -3.39
C ASN A 251 26.44 0.56 -2.21
N ASP A 252 26.57 1.82 -1.76
CA ASP A 252 26.07 2.23 -0.46
C ASP A 252 24.86 3.17 -0.49
N TYR A 253 24.62 3.88 -1.61
CA TYR A 253 23.66 4.99 -1.65
C TYR A 253 22.26 4.62 -1.18
N PHE A 254 21.74 3.46 -1.57
CA PHE A 254 20.38 3.06 -1.21
C PHE A 254 20.28 2.44 0.18
N TRP A 255 21.27 1.66 0.61
CA TRP A 255 21.19 0.83 1.82
C TRP A 255 21.83 1.46 3.06
N HIS A 256 22.88 2.27 2.88
CA HIS A 256 23.65 2.80 3.99
C HIS A 256 22.90 3.94 4.69
N GLU A 257 22.94 3.95 6.03
CA GLU A 257 22.19 4.90 6.86
C GLU A 257 22.57 6.36 6.60
N ALA A 258 23.84 6.63 6.29
CA ALA A 258 24.34 7.97 5.96
C ALA A 258 23.61 8.65 4.79
N TYR A 259 23.03 7.87 3.88
CA TYR A 259 22.26 8.39 2.74
C TYR A 259 20.75 8.33 2.97
N GLY A 260 20.30 8.03 4.19
CA GLY A 260 18.88 7.81 4.52
C GLY A 260 17.96 8.98 4.21
N ASP A 261 18.45 10.21 4.39
CA ASP A 261 17.70 11.45 4.16
C ASP A 261 17.88 12.02 2.74
N TYR A 262 18.68 11.35 1.89
CA TYR A 262 18.90 11.78 0.51
C TYR A 262 17.76 11.28 -0.40
N PRO A 263 17.44 11.99 -1.49
CA PRO A 263 16.41 11.55 -2.43
C PRO A 263 16.72 10.18 -3.02
N VAL A 264 15.68 9.35 -3.22
CA VAL A 264 15.85 8.06 -3.89
C VAL A 264 16.20 8.25 -5.37
N VAL A 265 17.18 7.48 -5.86
CA VAL A 265 17.68 7.53 -7.24
C VAL A 265 17.55 6.14 -7.87
N GLY A 266 17.38 6.08 -9.19
CA GLY A 266 17.23 4.81 -9.92
C GLY A 266 15.80 4.26 -9.92
N VAL A 267 14.79 5.11 -9.69
CA VAL A 267 13.36 4.74 -9.67
C VAL A 267 12.69 5.15 -10.97
N SER A 268 12.12 4.17 -11.68
CA SER A 268 11.32 4.41 -12.89
C SER A 268 9.94 4.98 -12.56
N TRP A 269 9.28 5.60 -13.55
CA TRP A 269 7.92 6.11 -13.39
C TRP A 269 6.91 5.04 -12.96
N LYS A 270 7.06 3.80 -13.44
CA LYS A 270 6.21 2.67 -13.03
C LYS A 270 6.45 2.29 -11.56
N GLN A 271 7.70 2.27 -11.11
CA GLN A 271 8.05 2.03 -9.70
C GLN A 271 7.54 3.15 -8.79
N ALA A 272 7.59 4.40 -9.22
CA ALA A 272 7.02 5.53 -8.48
C ALA A 272 5.49 5.41 -8.34
N LYS A 273 4.78 4.96 -9.39
CA LYS A 273 3.35 4.65 -9.30
C LYS A 273 3.05 3.50 -8.35
N ALA A 274 3.86 2.46 -8.38
CA ALA A 274 3.77 1.33 -7.46
C ALA A 274 3.93 1.79 -6.00
N PHE A 275 4.89 2.68 -5.73
CA PHE A 275 5.06 3.31 -4.42
C PHE A 275 3.83 4.11 -3.98
N CYS A 276 3.23 4.93 -4.87
CA CYS A 276 1.99 5.63 -4.55
C CYS A 276 0.82 4.68 -4.23
N ALA A 277 0.70 3.58 -4.97
CA ALA A 277 -0.31 2.55 -4.74
C ALA A 277 -0.09 1.87 -3.37
N TRP A 278 1.15 1.50 -3.06
CA TRP A 278 1.53 0.97 -1.75
C TRP A 278 1.25 1.96 -0.62
N ARG A 279 1.68 3.23 -0.73
CA ARG A 279 1.43 4.27 0.28
C ARG A 279 -0.06 4.45 0.55
N THR A 280 -0.89 4.37 -0.51
CA THR A 280 -2.35 4.40 -0.41
C THR A 280 -2.87 3.18 0.36
N LEU A 281 -2.40 1.99 0.01
CA LEU A 281 -2.77 0.73 0.67
C LEU A 281 -2.39 0.76 2.15
N TYR A 282 -1.16 1.15 2.46
CA TYR A 282 -0.61 1.24 3.81
C TYR A 282 -1.39 2.24 4.68
N LYS A 283 -1.74 3.42 4.14
CA LYS A 283 -2.56 4.38 4.88
C LYS A 283 -3.99 3.87 5.08
N ASN A 284 -4.60 3.30 4.05
CA ASN A 284 -5.99 2.85 4.12
C ASN A 284 -6.17 1.59 4.97
N SER A 285 -5.18 0.69 5.05
CA SER A 285 -5.20 -0.43 5.98
C SER A 285 -5.21 0.06 7.43
N TYR A 286 -4.40 1.07 7.76
CA TYR A 286 -4.43 1.73 9.07
C TYR A 286 -5.77 2.44 9.33
N GLN A 287 -6.32 3.18 8.37
CA GLN A 287 -7.64 3.81 8.53
C GLN A 287 -8.74 2.76 8.77
N LYS A 288 -8.69 1.62 8.07
CA LYS A 288 -9.62 0.51 8.22
C LYS A 288 -9.57 -0.07 9.64
N SER A 289 -8.37 -0.29 10.21
CA SER A 289 -8.22 -0.82 11.56
C SER A 289 -8.78 0.13 12.62
N LYS A 290 -8.72 1.45 12.37
CA LYS A 290 -9.33 2.49 13.21
C LYS A 290 -10.81 2.80 12.90
N LYS A 291 -11.44 2.04 11.99
CA LYS A 291 -12.82 2.28 11.51
C LYS A 291 -13.04 3.70 10.99
N GLN A 292 -12.02 4.28 10.36
CA GLN A 292 -12.04 5.60 9.74
C GLN A 292 -12.29 5.49 8.23
N ASN A 293 -12.69 6.62 7.63
CA ASN A 293 -12.87 6.71 6.19
C ASN A 293 -11.51 6.60 5.47
N PHE A 294 -11.54 6.00 4.28
CA PHE A 294 -10.37 5.91 3.42
C PHE A 294 -9.96 7.27 2.87
N VAL A 295 -8.67 7.43 2.68
CA VAL A 295 -8.09 8.58 2.00
C VAL A 295 -8.08 8.34 0.50
N ASN A 296 -8.08 9.44 -0.26
CA ASN A 296 -7.85 9.40 -1.69
C ASN A 296 -6.48 8.79 -1.99
N SER A 297 -6.35 8.17 -3.16
CA SER A 297 -5.09 7.59 -3.61
C SER A 297 -4.02 8.67 -3.79
N PHE A 298 -2.83 8.39 -3.28
CA PHE A 298 -1.63 9.15 -3.63
C PHE A 298 -1.36 8.98 -5.13
N ARG A 299 -0.86 10.03 -5.77
CA ARG A 299 -0.56 10.08 -7.21
C ARG A 299 0.67 10.94 -7.46
N LEU A 300 1.32 10.68 -8.59
CA LEU A 300 2.37 11.52 -9.17
C LEU A 300 1.77 12.72 -9.90
#